data_AF-A0A9D1Z837-F1
#
_entry.id   AF-A0A9D1Z837-F1
#
_cell.length_a   1.000
_cell.length_b   1.000
_cell.length_c   1.000
_cell.angle_alpha   90.00
_cell.angle_beta   90.00
_cell.angle_gamma   90.00
#
_symmetry.space_group_name_H-M   'P 1'
#
loop_
_entity.id
_entity.type
_entity.pdbx_description
1 polymer ?
#
loop_
_entity_poly.entity_id
_entity_poly.type
_entity_poly.pdbx_seq_one_letter_code
_entity_poly.pdbx_strand_id
1 'polypeptide(L)'
;MAMFKKMEKVFDILGEILAVLLVVVFALLIVNATFEFLPDGVLNVFEVIRNYGSLVLIAVVGLEAMSKRNFIFQIIFLALLALIVVFLFFPGTYDNLINIVK
;
A
#
# COMPACT_ATOMS: atom_id res chain seq x y z
N MET A 1 -19.34 16.35 -8.53
CA MET A 1 -17.93 16.82 -8.55
C MET A 1 -17.10 15.76 -7.86
N ALA A 2 -16.06 15.20 -8.51
CA ALA A 2 -15.22 14.17 -7.89
C ALA A 2 -14.49 14.77 -6.67
N MET A 3 -14.57 14.08 -5.52
CA MET A 3 -14.13 14.60 -4.21
C MET A 3 -12.64 14.98 -4.19
N PHE A 4 -11.81 14.26 -4.96
CA PHE A 4 -10.35 14.38 -4.94
C PHE A 4 -9.74 15.07 -6.16
N LYS A 5 -10.55 15.71 -7.01
CA LYS A 5 -10.06 16.25 -8.31
C LYS A 5 -8.91 17.26 -8.18
N LYS A 6 -8.83 17.99 -7.07
CA LYS A 6 -7.72 18.93 -6.79
C LYS A 6 -6.43 18.23 -6.31
N MET A 7 -6.54 17.02 -5.78
CA MET A 7 -5.42 16.25 -5.23
C MET A 7 -4.84 15.23 -6.21
N GLU A 8 -5.50 15.02 -7.36
CA GLU A 8 -5.06 14.10 -8.43
C GLU A 8 -3.56 14.23 -8.72
N LYS A 9 -3.08 15.45 -9.01
CA LYS A 9 -1.66 15.71 -9.30
C LYS A 9 -0.72 15.39 -8.14
N VAL A 10 -1.18 15.52 -6.90
CA VAL A 10 -0.37 15.20 -5.72
C VAL A 10 -0.23 13.69 -5.61
N PHE A 11 -1.31 12.94 -5.79
CA PHE A 11 -1.27 11.48 -5.75
C PHE A 11 -0.48 10.88 -6.92
N ASP A 12 -0.56 11.50 -8.09
CA ASP A 12 0.22 11.11 -9.28
C ASP A 12 1.73 11.18 -8.99
N ILE A 13 2.22 12.36 -8.56
CA ILE A 13 3.63 12.57 -8.22
C ILE A 13 4.08 11.64 -7.08
N LEU A 14 3.27 11.52 -6.02
CA LEU A 14 3.61 10.63 -4.90
C LEU A 14 3.64 9.15 -5.33
N GLY A 15 2.71 8.74 -6.18
CA GLY A 15 2.63 7.38 -6.72
C GLY A 15 3.85 7.03 -7.55
N GLU A 16 4.26 7.93 -8.46
CA GLU A 16 5.46 7.77 -9.29
C GLU A 16 6.73 7.64 -8.43
N ILE A 17 6.92 8.55 -7.46
CA ILE A 17 8.09 8.53 -6.59
C ILE A 17 8.14 7.24 -5.76
N LEU A 18 7.02 6.85 -5.14
CA LEU A 18 6.92 5.63 -4.35
C LEU A 18 7.17 4.38 -5.20
N ALA A 19 6.68 4.35 -6.44
CA ALA A 19 6.90 3.23 -7.35
C ALA A 19 8.38 3.06 -7.66
N VAL A 20 9.08 4.14 -8.01
CA VAL A 20 10.52 4.10 -8.30
C VAL A 20 11.31 3.63 -7.08
N LEU A 21 11.01 4.16 -5.90
CA LEU A 21 11.66 3.74 -4.65
C LEU A 21 11.46 2.24 -4.38
N LEU A 22 10.24 1.74 -4.55
CA LEU A 22 9.96 0.32 -4.34
C LEU A 22 10.66 -0.55 -5.38
N VAL A 23 10.76 -0.15 -6.65
CA VAL A 23 11.52 -0.92 -7.64
C VAL A 23 12.97 -1.12 -7.18
N VAL A 24 13.60 -0.09 -6.63
CA VAL A 24 14.97 -0.19 -6.09
C VAL A 24 15.01 -1.13 -4.88
N VAL A 25 14.06 -1.02 -3.94
CA VAL A 25 13.96 -1.91 -2.77
C VAL A 25 13.80 -3.38 -3.20
N PHE A 26 12.90 -3.66 -4.14
CA PHE A 26 12.68 -5.00 -4.67
C PHE A 26 13.92 -5.54 -5.37
N ALA A 27 14.57 -4.74 -6.22
CA ALA A 27 15.80 -5.16 -6.90
C ALA A 27 16.91 -5.52 -5.90
N LEU A 28 17.12 -4.67 -4.88
CA LEU A 28 18.13 -4.92 -3.84
C LEU A 28 17.82 -6.18 -3.03
N LEU A 29 16.56 -6.39 -2.64
CA LEU A 29 16.14 -7.60 -1.93
C LEU A 29 16.32 -8.87 -2.79
N ILE A 30 16.02 -8.82 -4.09
CA ILE A 30 16.20 -9.94 -5.02
C ILE A 30 17.68 -10.30 -5.16
N VAL A 31 18.54 -9.30 -5.35
CA VAL A 31 20.01 -9.52 -5.41
C VAL A 31 20.50 -10.07 -4.07
N ASN A 32 20.00 -9.52 -2.95
CA ASN A 32 20.38 -9.98 -1.62
C ASN A 32 19.99 -11.45 -1.36
N ALA A 33 18.88 -11.92 -1.93
CA ALA A 33 18.47 -13.31 -1.80
C ALA A 33 19.47 -14.32 -2.43
N THR A 34 20.39 -13.85 -3.29
CA THR A 34 21.45 -14.70 -3.88
C THR A 34 22.81 -14.47 -3.23
N PHE A 35 23.14 -13.23 -2.89
CA PHE A 35 24.49 -12.85 -2.44
C PHE A 35 24.61 -12.58 -0.93
N GLU A 36 23.48 -12.52 -0.21
CA GLU A 36 23.42 -12.32 1.26
C GLU A 36 24.30 -11.16 1.77
N PHE A 37 24.32 -10.05 1.04
CA PHE A 37 25.23 -8.92 1.29
C PHE A 37 24.66 -7.85 2.25
N LEU A 38 23.35 -7.86 2.51
CA LEU A 38 22.69 -6.94 3.43
C LEU A 38 22.74 -7.48 4.87
N PRO A 39 23.22 -6.69 5.85
CA PRO A 39 23.14 -7.06 7.26
C PRO A 39 21.69 -7.21 7.74
N ASP A 40 21.44 -8.07 8.74
CA ASP A 40 20.10 -8.38 9.25
C ASP A 40 19.25 -7.16 9.58
N GLY A 41 19.85 -6.15 10.23
CA GLY A 41 19.15 -4.90 10.56
C GLY A 41 18.69 -4.12 9.33
N VAL A 42 19.51 -4.10 8.28
CA VAL A 42 19.18 -3.44 7.00
C VAL A 42 18.15 -4.26 6.24
N LEU A 43 18.32 -5.59 6.19
CA LEU A 43 17.37 -6.51 5.56
C LEU A 43 15.97 -6.33 6.14
N ASN A 44 15.83 -6.34 7.46
CA ASN A 44 14.54 -6.16 8.14
C ASN A 44 13.88 -4.81 7.76
N VAL A 45 14.66 -3.73 7.70
CA VAL A 45 14.14 -2.42 7.25
C VAL A 45 13.63 -2.49 5.81
N PHE A 46 14.39 -3.11 4.90
CA PHE A 46 13.98 -3.28 3.51
C PHE A 46 12.73 -4.15 3.38
N GLU A 47 12.58 -5.20 4.18
CA GLU A 47 11.38 -6.03 4.19
C GLU A 47 10.15 -5.30 4.72
N VAL A 48 10.31 -4.47 5.75
CA VAL A 48 9.25 -3.59 6.24
C VAL A 48 8.86 -2.58 5.16
N ILE A 49 9.84 -1.94 4.50
CA ILE A 49 9.58 -1.02 3.39
C ILE A 49 8.88 -1.73 2.23
N ARG A 50 9.29 -2.96 1.88
CA ARG A 50 8.60 -3.76 0.86
C ARG A 50 7.13 -3.97 1.24
N ASN A 51 6.88 -4.48 2.44
CA ASN A 51 5.53 -4.90 2.84
C ASN A 51 4.58 -3.70 3.01
N TYR A 52 4.98 -2.69 3.78
CA TYR A 52 4.14 -1.51 4.04
C TYR A 52 4.19 -0.50 2.89
N GLY A 53 5.35 -0.31 2.28
CA GLY A 53 5.49 0.59 1.13
C GLY A 53 4.64 0.14 -0.04
N SER A 54 4.55 -1.16 -0.34
CA SER A 54 3.65 -1.67 -1.39
C SER A 54 2.18 -1.35 -1.09
N LEU A 55 1.74 -1.43 0.17
CA LEU A 55 0.38 -1.05 0.56
C LEU A 55 0.14 0.46 0.39
N VAL A 56 1.11 1.28 0.78
CA VAL A 56 1.04 2.74 0.58
C VAL A 56 0.99 3.09 -0.92
N LEU A 57 1.78 2.41 -1.76
CA LEU A 57 1.75 2.61 -3.21
C LEU A 57 0.37 2.27 -3.79
N ILE A 58 -0.21 1.12 -3.42
CA ILE A 58 -1.55 0.72 -3.87
C ILE A 58 -2.60 1.75 -3.43
N ALA A 59 -2.50 2.27 -2.20
CA ALA A 59 -3.37 3.31 -1.70
C ALA A 59 -3.27 4.59 -2.53
N VAL A 60 -2.05 5.08 -2.77
CA VAL A 60 -1.80 6.35 -3.48
C VAL A 60 -2.23 6.27 -4.94
N VAL A 61 -1.79 5.23 -5.67
CA VAL A 61 -2.16 5.03 -7.09
C VAL A 61 -3.66 4.75 -7.22
N GLY A 62 -4.24 4.00 -6.29
CA GLY A 62 -5.69 3.77 -6.27
C GLY A 62 -6.48 5.06 -6.03
N LEU A 63 -6.04 5.93 -5.11
CA LEU A 63 -6.65 7.24 -4.88
C LEU A 63 -6.53 8.16 -6.11
N GLU A 64 -5.38 8.18 -6.77
CA GLU A 64 -5.16 8.89 -8.03
C GLU A 64 -6.14 8.41 -9.11
N ALA A 65 -6.21 7.09 -9.34
CA ALA A 65 -7.11 6.48 -10.31
C ALA A 65 -8.58 6.78 -10.01
N MET A 66 -8.98 6.73 -8.74
CA MET A 66 -10.36 6.99 -8.31
C MET A 66 -10.73 8.48 -8.33
N SER A 67 -9.76 9.39 -8.21
CA SER A 67 -10.00 10.84 -8.31
C SER A 67 -10.59 11.26 -9.65
N LYS A 68 -10.34 10.47 -10.71
CA LYS A 68 -10.85 10.64 -12.08
C LYS A 68 -12.22 9.97 -12.31
N ARG A 69 -12.75 9.23 -11.33
CA ARG A 69 -13.98 8.42 -11.43
C ARG A 69 -15.17 9.05 -10.68
N ASN A 70 -16.33 8.41 -10.82
CA ASN A 70 -17.57 8.82 -10.17
C ASN A 70 -17.51 8.59 -8.64
N PHE A 71 -18.29 9.38 -7.90
CA PHE A 71 -18.31 9.37 -6.44
C PHE A 71 -18.56 7.99 -5.81
N ILE A 72 -19.42 7.17 -6.43
CA ILE A 72 -19.72 5.81 -5.94
C ILE A 72 -18.45 4.93 -5.92
N PHE A 73 -17.64 4.98 -6.99
CA PHE A 73 -16.39 4.22 -7.06
C PHE A 73 -15.37 4.69 -6.04
N GLN A 74 -15.33 5.99 -5.75
CA GLN A 74 -14.47 6.56 -4.70
C GLN A 74 -14.83 6.01 -3.33
N ILE A 75 -16.12 5.97 -2.97
CA ILE A 75 -16.58 5.41 -1.69
C ILE A 75 -16.22 3.92 -1.57
N ILE A 76 -16.50 3.13 -2.62
CA ILE A 76 -16.21 1.69 -2.61
C ILE A 76 -14.71 1.47 -2.38
N PHE A 77 -13.86 2.20 -3.11
CA PHE A 77 -12.41 2.11 -2.96
C PHE A 77 -11.96 2.49 -1.54
N LEU A 78 -12.45 3.61 -1.00
CA LEU A 78 -12.10 4.04 0.36
C LEU A 78 -12.55 3.04 1.43
N ALA A 79 -13.73 2.42 1.27
CA ALA A 79 -14.22 1.40 2.18
C ALA A 79 -13.33 0.15 2.16
N LEU A 80 -12.92 -0.31 0.97
CA LEU A 80 -12.00 -1.44 0.81
C LEU A 80 -10.60 -1.12 1.37
N LEU A 81 -10.09 0.09 1.11
CA LEU A 81 -8.81 0.52 1.65
C LEU A 81 -8.86 0.59 3.19
N ALA A 82 -9.94 1.14 3.76
CA ALA A 82 -10.15 1.16 5.20
C ALA A 82 -10.22 -0.24 5.81
N LEU A 83 -10.91 -1.18 5.13
CA LEU A 83 -10.97 -2.58 5.53
C LEU A 83 -9.55 -3.20 5.60
N ILE A 84 -8.73 -2.99 4.56
CA ILE A 84 -7.34 -3.48 4.53
C ILE A 84 -6.54 -2.90 5.69
N VAL A 85 -6.64 -1.59 5.93
CA VAL A 85 -5.92 -0.91 7.04
C VAL A 85 -6.37 -1.47 8.39
N VAL A 86 -7.67 -1.64 8.61
CA VAL A 86 -8.18 -2.20 9.86
C VAL A 86 -7.64 -3.61 10.09
N PHE A 87 -7.66 -4.48 9.09
CA PHE A 87 -7.13 -5.84 9.25
C PHE A 87 -5.62 -5.89 9.43
N LEU A 88 -4.87 -4.98 8.78
CA LEU A 88 -3.43 -4.90 8.94
C LEU A 88 -3.00 -4.48 10.35
N PHE A 89 -3.68 -3.48 10.92
CA PHE A 89 -3.32 -2.91 12.23
C PHE A 89 -4.02 -3.60 13.41
N PHE A 90 -5.15 -4.25 13.17
CA PHE A 90 -5.94 -4.93 14.20
C PHE A 90 -6.20 -6.39 13.79
N PRO A 91 -5.17 -7.24 13.73
CA PRO A 91 -5.32 -8.65 13.30
C PRO A 91 -6.29 -9.44 14.19
N GLY A 92 -6.39 -9.12 15.48
CA GLY A 92 -7.39 -9.74 16.37
C GLY A 92 -8.85 -9.45 15.97
N THR A 93 -9.12 -8.42 15.17
CA THR A 93 -10.46 -8.15 14.60
C THR A 93 -10.83 -9.20 13.56
N TYR A 94 -9.86 -9.69 12.78
CA TYR A 94 -10.06 -10.77 11.82
C TYR A 94 -10.43 -12.07 12.53
N ASP A 95 -9.70 -12.43 13.59
CA ASP A 95 -9.98 -13.63 14.37
C ASP A 95 -11.38 -13.60 14.99
N ASN A 96 -11.80 -12.45 15.51
CA ASN A 96 -13.15 -12.28 16.07
C ASN A 96 -14.25 -12.33 14.99
N LEU A 97 -14.04 -11.73 13.82
CA LEU A 97 -15.01 -11.76 12.72
C LEU A 97 -15.21 -13.17 12.14
N ILE A 98 -14.13 -13.93 11.96
CA ILE A 98 -14.23 -15.31 11.47
C ILE A 98 -14.90 -16.23 12.49
N ASN A 99 -14.66 -16.00 13.79
CA ASN A 99 -15.29 -16.80 14.83
C ASN A 99 -16.76 -16.43 15.10
N ILE A 100 -17.29 -15.34 14.54
CA ILE A 100 -18.72 -14.98 14.59
C ILE A 100 -19.58 -15.80 13.60
N VAL A 101 -18.99 -16.29 12.51
CA VAL A 101 -19.70 -17.08 11.47
C VAL A 101 -19.52 -18.59 11.69
N LYS A 102 -19.17 -19.02 12.91
CA LYS A 102 -19.14 -20.43 13.31
C LYS A 102 -20.43 -20.85 14.00
#